data_AF-A0A3B4YG88-F1
#
_entry.id   AF-A0A3B4YG88-F1
#
_cell.length_a   1.000
_cell.length_b   1.000
_cell.length_c   1.000
_cell.angle_alpha   90.00
_cell.angle_beta   90.00
_cell.angle_gamma   90.00
#
_symmetry.space_group_name_H-M   'P 1'
#
loop_
_entity.id
_entity.type
_entity.pdbx_description
1 polymer ?
#
loop_
_entity_poly.entity_id
_entity_poly.type
_entity_poly.pdbx_seq_one_letter_code
_entity_poly.pdbx_strand_id
1 'polypeptide(L)'
;MCVSPQGHRTHQLICASLLYPQLSSDDSLSARFKAQALIYPVLQALDFYTPSYQQNQAVPILYRPVMARFWLQYLGADSSLEPLLLANNHSSLDQPAIGADTRSRLDWTSLLSGERKKHFRPVLKETGSPGVVGEVPALVDVRAAPLLAEQGVLGKTPKAYVMTCEFDVLRDDGLMYAKRLQDAGVTVTSDHYDDGFHGCMVFAFLPMMSSVGHRSMNNFIHWLDQNL
;
A
#
# COMPACT_ATOMS: atom_id res chain seq x y z
N MET A 1 -15.37 -1.97 -11.28
CA MET A 1 -16.04 -0.85 -10.56
C MET A 1 -16.03 -1.21 -9.11
N CYS A 2 -15.32 -0.46 -8.27
CA CYS A 2 -15.25 -0.73 -6.84
C CYS A 2 -16.02 0.36 -6.11
N VAL A 3 -16.89 -0.05 -5.19
CA VAL A 3 -17.74 0.84 -4.40
C VAL A 3 -16.93 1.27 -3.18
N SER A 4 -16.86 2.59 -2.92
CA SER A 4 -16.29 3.11 -1.68
C SER A 4 -16.94 2.42 -0.46
N PRO A 5 -16.24 2.25 0.68
CA PRO A 5 -16.85 1.77 1.92
C PRO A 5 -18.14 2.50 2.31
N GLN A 6 -18.35 3.71 1.79
CA GLN A 6 -19.54 4.57 2.00
C GLN A 6 -20.57 4.53 0.85
N GLY A 7 -20.55 3.54 -0.05
CA GLY A 7 -21.59 3.39 -1.07
C GLY A 7 -21.54 4.41 -2.23
N HIS A 8 -20.57 5.31 -2.25
CA HIS A 8 -20.41 6.30 -3.31
C HIS A 8 -19.66 5.70 -4.50
N ARG A 9 -20.18 5.89 -5.72
CA ARG A 9 -19.53 5.49 -6.96
C ARG A 9 -18.38 6.46 -7.26
N THR A 10 -17.18 6.17 -6.75
CA THR A 10 -15.95 6.84 -7.17
C THR A 10 -15.12 5.90 -8.04
N HIS A 11 -14.70 6.38 -9.22
CA HIS A 11 -13.76 5.70 -10.10
C HIS A 11 -12.35 5.78 -9.47
N GLN A 12 -12.02 4.94 -8.49
CA GLN A 12 -10.72 4.96 -7.83
C GLN A 12 -10.08 3.57 -7.76
N LEU A 13 -8.83 3.51 -8.19
CA LEU A 13 -8.08 2.34 -8.69
C LEU A 13 -7.43 1.43 -7.62
N ILE A 14 -7.78 1.53 -6.33
CA ILE A 14 -7.04 0.84 -5.25
C ILE A 14 -7.68 -0.47 -4.76
N CYS A 15 -8.86 -0.86 -5.24
CA CYS A 15 -9.62 -1.96 -4.62
C CYS A 15 -9.28 -3.40 -5.05
N ALA A 16 -8.28 -3.67 -5.91
CA ALA A 16 -8.14 -5.01 -6.49
C ALA A 16 -7.51 -6.07 -5.56
N SER A 17 -6.67 -5.70 -4.58
CA SER A 17 -5.89 -6.70 -3.80
C SER A 17 -6.71 -7.51 -2.80
N LEU A 18 -7.79 -6.95 -2.25
CA LEU A 18 -8.61 -7.61 -1.20
C LEU A 18 -10.08 -7.82 -1.53
N LEU A 19 -10.50 -7.47 -2.75
CA LEU A 19 -11.76 -7.98 -3.27
C LEU A 19 -11.73 -9.52 -3.33
N TYR A 20 -10.58 -10.15 -3.57
CA TYR A 20 -10.52 -11.61 -3.73
C TYR A 20 -10.92 -12.40 -2.48
N PRO A 21 -10.41 -12.16 -1.26
CA PRO A 21 -10.82 -13.00 -0.13
C PRO A 21 -12.30 -12.87 0.24
N GLN A 22 -12.93 -11.72 -0.01
CA GLN A 22 -14.37 -11.51 0.18
C GLN A 22 -15.20 -12.17 -0.95
N LEU A 23 -14.76 -12.04 -2.20
CA LEU A 23 -15.41 -12.68 -3.35
C LEU A 23 -15.17 -14.20 -3.40
N SER A 24 -14.05 -14.70 -2.87
CA SER A 24 -13.70 -16.12 -2.81
C SER A 24 -14.45 -16.87 -1.70
N SER A 25 -15.01 -16.15 -0.72
CA SER A 25 -15.97 -16.72 0.24
C SER A 25 -17.42 -16.68 -0.27
N ASP A 26 -17.66 -16.02 -1.40
CA ASP A 26 -18.96 -15.97 -2.06
C ASP A 26 -19.00 -17.03 -3.16
N ASP A 27 -19.49 -18.23 -2.82
CA ASP A 27 -19.62 -19.38 -3.72
C ASP A 27 -20.51 -19.11 -4.95
N SER A 28 -21.20 -17.96 -5.02
CA SER A 28 -21.99 -17.54 -6.17
C SER A 28 -21.16 -17.00 -7.34
N LEU A 29 -19.88 -16.69 -7.13
CA LEU A 29 -18.99 -16.16 -8.16
C LEU A 29 -18.16 -17.27 -8.80
N SER A 30 -18.51 -17.64 -10.04
CA SER A 30 -17.84 -18.70 -10.79
C SER A 30 -16.44 -18.35 -11.31
N ALA A 31 -15.97 -17.12 -11.11
CA ALA A 31 -14.72 -16.62 -11.68
C ALA A 31 -13.64 -16.48 -10.61
N ARG A 32 -12.62 -17.36 -10.66
CA ARG A 32 -11.45 -17.30 -9.80
C ARG A 32 -10.36 -16.44 -10.44
N PHE A 33 -9.89 -15.38 -9.76
CA PHE A 33 -8.78 -14.58 -10.26
C PHE A 33 -7.50 -15.44 -10.34
N LYS A 34 -6.82 -15.39 -11.50
CA LYS A 34 -5.56 -16.12 -11.73
C LYS A 34 -4.35 -15.45 -11.09
N ALA A 35 -4.38 -14.14 -10.97
CA ALA A 35 -3.26 -13.31 -10.56
C ALA A 35 -3.75 -11.96 -10.01
N GLN A 36 -2.93 -11.32 -9.18
CA GLN A 36 -3.04 -9.92 -8.79
C GLN A 36 -1.75 -9.18 -9.17
N ALA A 37 -1.86 -8.01 -9.79
CA ALA A 37 -0.72 -7.17 -10.12
C ALA A 37 -0.81 -5.84 -9.36
N LEU A 38 0.26 -5.50 -8.65
CA LEU A 38 0.35 -4.37 -7.74
C LEU A 38 1.50 -3.50 -8.18
N ILE A 39 1.19 -2.39 -8.81
CA ILE A 39 2.18 -1.48 -9.39
C ILE A 39 2.22 -0.23 -8.50
N TYR A 40 3.37 0.03 -7.85
CA TYR A 40 3.56 1.09 -6.84
C TYR A 40 2.36 1.23 -5.88
N PRO A 41 2.01 0.15 -5.15
CA PRO A 41 0.73 0.03 -4.48
C PRO A 41 0.61 0.90 -3.21
N VAL A 42 -0.52 1.60 -3.08
CA VAL A 42 -0.93 2.29 -1.84
C VAL A 42 -1.59 1.29 -0.91
N LEU A 43 -1.04 1.02 0.29
CA LEU A 43 -1.50 -0.13 1.08
C LEU A 43 -1.78 0.12 2.56
N GLN A 44 -1.35 1.25 3.14
CA GLN A 44 -1.73 1.64 4.50
C GLN A 44 -1.76 3.16 4.71
N ALA A 45 -2.52 3.60 5.71
CA ALA A 45 -2.72 5.01 6.05
C ALA A 45 -2.31 5.35 7.49
N LEU A 46 -1.62 4.45 8.20
CA LEU A 46 -1.32 4.56 9.63
C LEU A 46 0.10 5.03 9.92
N ASP A 47 1.08 4.71 9.08
CA ASP A 47 2.48 5.08 9.27
C ASP A 47 3.03 5.86 8.07
N PHE A 48 3.11 7.18 8.21
CA PHE A 48 3.78 8.08 7.27
C PHE A 48 5.27 8.31 7.63
N TYR A 49 5.87 7.44 8.44
CA TYR A 49 7.28 7.49 8.84
C TYR A 49 8.01 6.16 8.57
N THR A 50 7.53 5.32 7.64
CA THR A 50 8.38 4.24 7.12
C THR A 50 9.68 4.82 6.52
N PRO A 51 10.77 4.04 6.43
CA PRO A 51 12.03 4.50 5.82
C PRO A 51 11.85 5.24 4.49
N SER A 52 10.96 4.77 3.61
CA SER A 52 10.64 5.38 2.32
C SER A 52 9.90 6.70 2.43
N TYR A 53 8.94 6.86 3.36
CA TYR A 53 8.32 8.15 3.63
C TYR A 53 9.32 9.17 4.22
N GLN A 54 10.31 8.72 4.99
CA GLN A 54 11.37 9.58 5.53
C GLN A 54 12.40 9.99 4.46
N GLN A 55 12.87 9.01 3.67
CA GLN A 55 13.83 9.19 2.59
C GLN A 55 13.28 10.05 1.47
N ASN A 56 12.07 9.74 1.00
CA ASN A 56 11.47 10.32 -0.21
C ASN A 56 10.46 11.44 0.13
N GLN A 57 10.59 12.07 1.30
CA GLN A 57 9.60 13.03 1.81
C GLN A 57 9.36 14.26 0.91
N ALA A 58 10.28 14.57 0.00
CA ALA A 58 10.21 15.70 -0.93
C ALA A 58 10.54 15.30 -2.39
N VAL A 59 10.42 14.01 -2.73
CA VAL A 59 10.63 13.53 -4.10
C VAL A 59 9.57 14.11 -5.06
N PRO A 60 9.88 14.37 -6.34
CA PRO A 60 8.86 14.78 -7.32
C PRO A 60 7.74 13.74 -7.50
N ILE A 61 6.60 14.19 -8.04
CA ILE A 61 5.38 13.39 -8.36
C ILE A 61 4.59 12.96 -7.13
N LEU A 62 5.16 12.13 -6.25
CA LEU A 62 4.46 11.62 -5.07
C LEU A 62 5.34 11.73 -3.82
N TYR A 63 5.01 12.69 -2.96
CA TYR A 63 5.71 12.96 -1.71
C TYR A 63 4.74 12.93 -0.53
N ARG A 64 5.28 12.90 0.69
CA ARG A 64 4.56 12.53 1.93
C ARG A 64 3.25 13.33 2.16
N PRO A 65 3.23 14.67 2.18
CA PRO A 65 2.00 15.49 2.21
C PRO A 65 0.94 15.12 1.17
N VAL A 66 1.33 14.88 -0.08
CA VAL A 66 0.38 14.51 -1.15
C VAL A 66 -0.28 13.19 -0.84
N MET A 67 0.47 12.23 -0.28
CA MET A 67 -0.09 10.92 0.07
C MET A 67 -1.06 10.99 1.25
N ALA A 68 -0.79 11.82 2.26
CA ALA A 68 -1.73 12.06 3.36
C ALA A 68 -3.04 12.69 2.85
N ARG A 69 -2.96 13.69 1.96
CA ARG A 69 -4.14 14.30 1.32
C ARG A 69 -4.90 13.32 0.44
N PHE A 70 -4.18 12.49 -0.33
CA PHE A 70 -4.78 11.46 -1.16
C PHE A 70 -5.59 10.49 -0.31
N TRP A 71 -5.06 10.03 0.83
CA TRP A 71 -5.79 9.17 1.75
C TRP A 71 -7.09 9.82 2.24
N LEU A 72 -7.03 11.07 2.68
CA LEU A 72 -8.24 11.79 3.12
C LEU A 72 -9.26 11.91 1.99
N GLN A 73 -8.82 12.27 0.79
CA GLN A 73 -9.71 12.37 -0.38
C GLN A 73 -10.30 11.01 -0.79
N TYR A 74 -9.48 9.95 -0.78
CA TYR A 74 -9.90 8.58 -1.10
C TYR A 74 -10.98 8.08 -0.13
N LEU A 75 -10.85 8.44 1.15
CA LEU A 75 -11.78 8.04 2.20
C LEU A 75 -12.97 9.00 2.37
N GLY A 76 -13.02 10.10 1.61
CA GLY A 76 -14.05 11.12 1.76
C GLY A 76 -13.98 11.87 3.10
N ALA A 77 -12.80 11.93 3.71
CA ALA A 77 -12.54 12.57 4.99
C ALA A 77 -12.21 14.06 4.85
N ASP A 78 -12.34 14.81 5.96
CA ASP A 78 -11.96 16.22 5.98
C ASP A 78 -10.45 16.39 5.80
N SER A 79 -10.07 17.24 4.83
CA SER A 79 -8.69 17.66 4.57
C SER A 79 -8.01 18.32 5.78
N SER A 80 -8.76 18.88 6.73
CA SER A 80 -8.23 19.49 7.96
C SER A 80 -7.49 18.49 8.85
N LEU A 81 -7.70 17.18 8.65
CA LEU A 81 -7.01 16.09 9.36
C LEU A 81 -5.57 15.85 8.86
N GLU A 82 -5.16 16.45 7.73
CA GLU A 82 -3.84 16.22 7.13
C GLU A 82 -2.66 16.39 8.12
N PRO A 83 -2.59 17.44 8.95
CA PRO A 83 -1.48 17.60 9.89
C PRO A 83 -1.39 16.47 10.92
N LEU A 84 -2.54 15.86 11.28
CA LEU A 84 -2.60 14.75 12.21
C LEU A 84 -2.03 13.47 11.58
N LEU A 85 -2.34 13.23 10.30
CA LEU A 85 -1.76 12.13 9.52
C LEU A 85 -0.25 12.29 9.36
N LEU A 86 0.21 13.49 9.01
CA LEU A 86 1.64 13.77 8.83
C LEU A 86 2.46 13.70 10.12
N ALA A 87 1.80 13.78 11.27
CA ALA A 87 2.41 13.60 12.58
C ALA A 87 2.32 12.16 13.11
N ASN A 88 1.61 11.25 12.41
CA ASN A 88 1.17 9.95 12.93
C ASN A 88 0.37 10.05 14.24
N ASN A 89 -0.31 11.18 14.49
CA ASN A 89 -1.09 11.35 15.72
C ASN A 89 -2.38 10.52 15.72
N HIS A 90 -2.93 10.20 14.54
CA HIS A 90 -4.10 9.33 14.39
C HIS A 90 -3.78 7.85 14.62
N SER A 91 -2.50 7.48 14.65
CA SER A 91 -2.02 6.10 14.85
C SER A 91 -1.20 5.91 16.14
N SER A 92 -1.27 6.88 17.06
CA SER A 92 -0.63 6.84 18.37
C SER A 92 -0.97 5.57 19.17
N LEU A 93 -0.13 5.21 20.14
CA LEU A 93 -0.25 3.96 20.90
C LEU A 93 -1.51 3.91 21.77
N ASP A 94 -1.99 5.06 22.23
CA ASP A 94 -3.25 5.22 22.98
C ASP A 94 -4.52 5.08 22.12
N GLN A 95 -4.41 4.90 20.80
CA GLN A 95 -5.56 4.71 19.91
C GLN A 95 -6.23 3.34 20.15
N PRO A 96 -7.47 3.28 20.67
CA PRO A 96 -8.11 2.01 21.02
C PRO A 96 -8.53 1.20 19.79
N ALA A 97 -8.82 1.86 18.66
CA ALA A 97 -9.23 1.22 17.41
C ALA A 97 -8.08 0.48 16.70
N ILE A 98 -6.83 0.73 17.10
CA ILE A 98 -5.66 0.09 16.51
C ILE A 98 -5.10 -0.83 17.58
N GLY A 99 -5.21 -2.15 17.40
CA GLY A 99 -4.68 -3.14 18.33
C GLY A 99 -3.18 -3.40 18.13
N ALA A 100 -2.58 -4.12 19.08
CA ALA A 100 -1.19 -4.59 18.95
C ALA A 100 -1.02 -5.48 17.70
N ASP A 101 -2.02 -6.31 17.41
CA ASP A 101 -2.05 -7.15 16.21
C ASP A 101 -2.14 -6.31 14.92
N THR A 102 -2.91 -5.22 14.89
CA THR A 102 -2.91 -4.30 13.74
C THR A 102 -1.54 -3.65 13.54
N ARG A 103 -0.88 -3.24 14.63
CA ARG A 103 0.46 -2.60 14.56
C ARG A 103 1.55 -3.56 14.12
N SER A 104 1.54 -4.81 14.58
CA SER A 104 2.52 -5.81 14.16
C SER A 104 2.46 -6.08 12.65
N ARG A 105 1.30 -5.88 12.02
CA ARG A 105 1.13 -6.01 10.57
C ARG A 105 1.81 -4.91 9.76
N LEU A 106 2.13 -3.78 10.39
CA LEU A 106 2.84 -2.63 9.81
C LEU A 106 4.26 -2.47 10.33
N ASP A 107 4.75 -3.41 11.13
CA ASP A 107 6.08 -3.30 11.73
C ASP A 107 7.18 -3.47 10.68
N TRP A 108 7.56 -2.36 10.07
CA TRP A 108 8.62 -2.34 9.07
C TRP A 108 9.97 -2.77 9.65
N THR A 109 10.16 -2.73 10.99
CA THR A 109 11.40 -3.18 11.61
C THR A 109 11.61 -4.68 11.52
N SER A 110 10.54 -5.46 11.46
CA SER A 110 10.57 -6.91 11.22
C SER A 110 10.35 -7.28 9.75
N LEU A 111 9.57 -6.48 9.01
CA LEU A 111 9.18 -6.80 7.63
C LEU A 111 10.18 -6.36 6.54
N LEU A 112 11.00 -5.33 6.80
CA LEU A 112 12.02 -4.88 5.83
C LEU A 112 13.40 -5.49 6.07
N SER A 113 14.24 -5.52 5.03
CA SER A 113 15.64 -5.98 5.11
C SER A 113 16.51 -5.04 5.95
N GLY A 114 17.62 -5.55 6.49
CA GLY A 114 18.56 -4.77 7.33
C GLY A 114 19.06 -3.49 6.66
N GLU A 115 19.43 -3.56 5.37
CA GLU A 115 19.93 -2.41 4.61
C GLU A 115 18.92 -1.26 4.56
N ARG A 116 17.62 -1.56 4.36
CA ARG A 116 16.57 -0.54 4.27
C ARG A 116 16.27 0.15 5.60
N LYS A 117 16.62 -0.48 6.72
CA LYS A 117 16.34 0.01 8.08
C LYS A 117 17.53 0.75 8.70
N LYS A 118 18.73 0.58 8.16
CA LYS A 118 20.01 0.97 8.76
C LYS A 118 20.08 2.43 9.25
N HIS A 119 19.43 3.34 8.53
CA HIS A 119 19.50 4.78 8.79
C HIS A 119 18.23 5.37 9.39
N PHE A 120 17.23 4.54 9.71
CA PHE A 120 15.91 4.98 10.12
C PHE A 120 15.51 4.38 11.45
N ARG A 121 14.66 5.10 12.19
CA ARG A 121 14.09 4.64 13.46
C ARG A 121 12.57 4.77 13.40
N PRO A 122 11.82 3.87 14.07
CA PRO A 122 10.38 4.02 14.21
C PRO A 122 10.02 5.36 14.86
N VAL A 123 9.01 6.02 14.33
CA VAL A 123 8.44 7.24 14.91
C VAL A 123 7.06 6.87 15.44
N LEU A 124 7.03 6.55 16.73
CA LEU A 124 5.80 6.21 17.46
C LEU A 124 5.38 7.40 18.33
N LYS A 125 4.07 7.62 18.41
CA LYS A 125 3.46 8.61 19.30
C LYS A 125 2.82 7.87 20.45
N GLU A 126 3.23 8.16 21.69
CA GLU A 126 2.60 7.58 22.89
C GLU A 126 1.14 8.02 22.99
N THR A 127 0.93 9.33 22.86
CA THR A 127 -0.38 9.97 22.84
C THR A 127 -0.59 10.74 21.56
N GLY A 128 -1.84 10.82 21.11
CA GLY A 128 -2.16 11.47 19.85
C GLY A 128 -3.58 12.04 19.80
N SER A 129 -4.26 11.82 18.69
CA SER A 129 -5.58 12.37 18.40
C SER A 129 -6.62 11.25 18.40
N PRO A 130 -7.11 10.79 19.58
CA PRO A 130 -7.93 9.58 19.73
C PRO A 130 -9.25 9.58 18.95
N GLY A 131 -9.70 10.74 18.45
CA GLY A 131 -10.92 10.88 17.65
C GLY A 131 -10.78 10.53 16.17
N VAL A 132 -9.58 10.63 15.58
CA VAL A 132 -9.44 10.61 14.10
C VAL A 132 -9.86 9.28 13.48
N VAL A 133 -9.49 8.15 14.09
CA VAL A 133 -9.92 6.83 13.58
C VAL A 133 -11.42 6.61 13.82
N GLY A 134 -12.01 7.24 14.84
CA GLY A 134 -13.46 7.24 15.04
C GLY A 134 -14.20 8.07 13.98
N GLU A 135 -13.64 9.23 13.60
CA GLU A 135 -14.16 10.10 12.53
C GLU A 135 -13.98 9.48 11.14
N VAL A 136 -12.89 8.75 10.92
CA VAL A 136 -12.55 8.08 9.66
C VAL A 136 -12.23 6.59 9.90
N PRO A 137 -13.24 5.73 10.18
CA PRO A 137 -13.02 4.31 10.45
C PRO A 137 -12.34 3.56 9.30
N ALA A 138 -12.48 4.07 8.07
CA ALA A 138 -11.89 3.47 6.88
C ALA A 138 -10.35 3.54 6.85
N LEU A 139 -9.70 4.32 7.74
CA LEU A 139 -8.23 4.32 7.91
C LEU A 139 -7.69 2.95 8.36
N VAL A 140 -8.53 2.14 9.02
CA VAL A 140 -8.18 0.79 9.49
C VAL A 140 -8.96 -0.31 8.77
N ASP A 141 -9.76 0.05 7.76
CA ASP A 141 -10.52 -0.92 6.97
C ASP A 141 -9.58 -1.59 5.97
N VAL A 142 -9.49 -2.93 6.05
CA VAL A 142 -8.64 -3.73 5.16
C VAL A 142 -8.97 -3.52 3.69
N ARG A 143 -10.23 -3.22 3.32
CA ARG A 143 -10.62 -2.95 1.92
C ARG A 143 -9.97 -1.67 1.37
N ALA A 144 -9.66 -0.73 2.25
CA ALA A 144 -8.96 0.50 1.93
C ALA A 144 -7.44 0.37 2.12
N ALA A 145 -7.01 -0.28 3.20
CA ALA A 145 -5.61 -0.47 3.60
C ALA A 145 -5.21 -1.96 3.64
N PRO A 146 -4.91 -2.57 2.47
CA PRO A 146 -4.70 -4.01 2.38
C PRO A 146 -3.55 -4.60 3.17
N LEU A 147 -2.54 -3.79 3.50
CA LEU A 147 -1.42 -4.25 4.31
C LEU A 147 -1.88 -4.69 5.72
N LEU A 148 -3.03 -4.16 6.16
CA LEU A 148 -3.67 -4.54 7.41
C LEU A 148 -4.39 -5.89 7.34
N ALA A 149 -4.51 -6.58 6.20
CA ALA A 149 -5.22 -7.85 6.17
C ALA A 149 -4.54 -8.94 7.01
N GLU A 150 -5.34 -9.81 7.62
CA GLU A 150 -4.86 -10.97 8.36
C GLU A 150 -4.13 -11.96 7.45
N GLN A 151 -3.19 -12.73 8.00
CA GLN A 151 -2.38 -13.66 7.23
C GLN A 151 -3.24 -14.73 6.53
N GLY A 152 -4.27 -15.25 7.19
CA GLY A 152 -5.21 -16.21 6.58
C GLY A 152 -6.05 -15.63 5.44
N VAL A 153 -6.24 -14.31 5.41
CA VAL A 153 -6.90 -13.59 4.32
C VAL A 153 -5.92 -13.42 3.15
N LEU A 154 -4.67 -13.02 3.44
CA LEU A 154 -3.61 -12.89 2.45
C LEU A 154 -3.32 -14.21 1.74
N GLY A 155 -3.24 -15.32 2.48
CA GLY A 155 -2.95 -16.66 1.95
C GLY A 155 -4.01 -17.21 1.00
N LYS A 156 -5.20 -16.59 0.95
CA LYS A 156 -6.24 -16.94 -0.01
C LYS A 156 -6.01 -16.27 -1.36
N THR A 157 -5.31 -15.14 -1.39
CA THR A 157 -5.14 -14.34 -2.63
C THR A 157 -4.38 -15.11 -3.71
N PRO A 158 -4.62 -14.82 -5.01
CA PRO A 158 -3.88 -15.47 -6.09
C PRO A 158 -2.40 -15.02 -6.09
N LYS A 159 -1.59 -15.68 -6.91
CA LYS A 159 -0.20 -15.26 -7.17
C LYS A 159 -0.11 -13.76 -7.44
N ALA A 160 0.93 -13.12 -6.93
CA ALA A 160 1.07 -11.68 -6.96
C ALA A 160 2.30 -11.24 -7.75
N TYR A 161 2.15 -10.16 -8.51
CA TYR A 161 3.25 -9.32 -8.97
C TYR A 161 3.25 -8.03 -8.16
N VAL A 162 4.37 -7.68 -7.55
CA VAL A 162 4.54 -6.43 -6.79
C VAL A 162 5.69 -5.65 -7.41
N MET A 163 5.41 -4.45 -7.90
CA MET A 163 6.43 -3.53 -8.41
C MET A 163 6.60 -2.36 -7.45
N THR A 164 7.85 -2.09 -7.08
CA THR A 164 8.25 -0.95 -6.24
C THR A 164 9.38 -0.16 -6.88
N CYS A 165 9.55 1.09 -6.45
CA CYS A 165 10.54 2.02 -6.96
C CYS A 165 11.33 2.61 -5.79
N GLU A 166 12.62 2.88 -5.96
CA GLU A 166 13.46 3.40 -4.88
C GLU A 166 13.06 4.83 -4.48
N PHE A 167 12.73 5.68 -5.45
CA PHE A 167 12.30 7.07 -5.25
C PHE A 167 10.77 7.18 -5.19
N ASP A 168 10.16 6.41 -4.28
CA ASP A 168 8.71 6.37 -4.03
C ASP A 168 8.44 6.28 -2.52
N VAL A 169 7.49 7.07 -2.02
CA VAL A 169 7.06 7.02 -0.61
C VAL A 169 6.28 5.74 -0.28
N LEU A 170 5.73 5.05 -1.29
CA LEU A 170 4.99 3.79 -1.16
C LEU A 170 5.89 2.55 -1.23
N ARG A 171 7.21 2.73 -1.42
CA ARG A 171 8.15 1.62 -1.58
C ARG A 171 8.02 0.59 -0.47
N ASP A 172 8.06 1.05 0.78
CA ASP A 172 8.08 0.12 1.91
C ASP A 172 6.73 -0.55 2.14
N ASP A 173 5.61 0.14 1.85
CA ASP A 173 4.28 -0.47 1.85
C ASP A 173 4.24 -1.70 0.92
N GLY A 174 4.73 -1.54 -0.31
CA GLY A 174 4.80 -2.62 -1.29
C GLY A 174 5.72 -3.77 -0.86
N LEU A 175 6.90 -3.46 -0.31
CA LEU A 175 7.85 -4.48 0.16
C LEU A 175 7.31 -5.26 1.37
N MET A 176 6.69 -4.57 2.33
CA MET A 176 6.05 -5.21 3.47
C MET A 176 4.91 -6.13 3.03
N TYR A 177 4.10 -5.70 2.07
CA TYR A 177 3.01 -6.52 1.55
C TYR A 177 3.51 -7.75 0.81
N ALA A 178 4.53 -7.60 -0.04
CA ALA A 178 5.18 -8.72 -0.72
C ALA A 178 5.69 -9.76 0.29
N LYS A 179 6.36 -9.31 1.35
CA LYS A 179 6.84 -10.20 2.43
C LYS A 179 5.70 -10.91 3.13
N ARG A 180 4.63 -10.20 3.49
CA ARG A 180 3.45 -10.80 4.17
C ARG A 180 2.70 -11.79 3.29
N LEU A 181 2.60 -11.54 1.98
CA LEU A 181 2.04 -12.48 1.01
C LEU A 181 2.89 -13.76 0.94
N GLN A 182 4.21 -13.63 0.85
CA GLN A 182 5.14 -14.77 0.86
C GLN A 182 5.01 -15.59 2.16
N ASP A 183 4.95 -14.90 3.31
CA ASP A 183 4.75 -15.55 4.62
C ASP A 183 3.38 -16.25 4.74
N ALA A 184 2.39 -15.79 3.98
CA ALA A 184 1.09 -16.43 3.88
C ALA A 184 1.05 -17.58 2.84
N GLY A 185 2.18 -17.92 2.22
CA GLY A 185 2.29 -19.00 1.23
C GLY A 185 1.89 -18.61 -0.20
N VAL A 186 1.68 -17.33 -0.48
CA VAL A 186 1.35 -16.86 -1.83
C VAL A 186 2.61 -16.81 -2.67
N THR A 187 2.54 -17.27 -3.93
CA THR A 187 3.62 -17.07 -4.90
C THR A 187 3.70 -15.59 -5.28
N VAL A 188 4.84 -14.95 -5.01
CA VAL A 188 5.04 -13.52 -5.28
C VAL A 188 6.27 -13.31 -6.17
N THR A 189 6.09 -12.59 -7.27
CA THR A 189 7.17 -11.94 -8.00
C THR A 189 7.26 -10.48 -7.53
N SER A 190 8.43 -10.06 -7.06
CA SER A 190 8.65 -8.70 -6.56
C SER A 190 9.76 -8.02 -7.35
N ASP A 191 9.40 -7.07 -8.19
CA ASP A 191 10.34 -6.26 -8.98
C ASP A 191 10.59 -4.93 -8.27
N HIS A 192 11.86 -4.62 -8.05
CA HIS A 192 12.30 -3.35 -7.48
C HIS A 192 13.19 -2.61 -8.47
N TYR A 193 12.89 -1.33 -8.70
CA TYR A 193 13.64 -0.47 -9.62
C TYR A 193 14.42 0.58 -8.83
N ASP A 194 15.74 0.38 -8.71
CA ASP A 194 16.65 1.24 -7.94
C ASP A 194 16.76 2.67 -8.49
N ASP A 195 16.52 2.87 -9.79
CA ASP A 195 16.46 4.16 -10.48
C ASP A 195 15.01 4.62 -10.76
N GLY A 196 14.03 3.88 -10.25
CA GLY A 196 12.61 4.13 -10.46
C GLY A 196 12.03 5.15 -9.50
N PHE A 197 11.00 5.86 -9.96
CA PHE A 197 10.18 6.78 -9.19
C PHE A 197 8.70 6.44 -9.36
N HIS A 198 7.84 7.00 -8.49
CA HIS A 198 6.41 6.75 -8.55
C HIS A 198 5.82 7.06 -9.94
N GLY A 199 5.10 6.11 -10.54
CA GLY A 199 4.51 6.28 -11.87
C GLY A 199 5.50 6.16 -13.05
N CYS A 200 6.75 5.74 -12.81
CA CYS A 200 7.76 5.65 -13.87
C CYS A 200 7.33 4.81 -15.10
N MET A 201 6.48 3.79 -14.90
CA MET A 201 5.94 2.94 -15.97
C MET A 201 5.12 3.71 -17.02
N VAL A 202 4.44 4.80 -16.63
CA VAL A 202 3.67 5.64 -17.57
C VAL A 202 4.59 6.31 -18.60
N PHE A 203 5.87 6.51 -18.23
CA PHE A 203 6.89 7.09 -19.10
C PHE A 203 7.58 6.06 -20.00
N ALA A 204 6.99 4.85 -20.15
CA ALA A 204 7.41 3.85 -21.13
C ALA A 204 7.12 4.24 -22.59
N PHE A 205 6.37 5.33 -22.81
CA PHE A 205 5.96 5.78 -24.14
C PHE A 205 6.36 7.25 -24.37
N LEU A 206 6.17 7.70 -25.61
CA LEU A 206 6.37 9.10 -25.99
C LEU A 206 5.51 10.03 -25.12
N PRO A 207 5.99 11.25 -24.80
CA PRO A 207 7.23 11.87 -25.31
C PRO A 207 8.49 11.60 -24.48
N MET A 208 8.40 10.91 -23.32
CA MET A 208 9.53 10.76 -22.41
C MET A 208 10.41 9.55 -22.73
N MET A 209 9.80 8.38 -22.99
CA MET A 209 10.50 7.11 -23.28
C MET A 209 11.67 6.83 -22.31
N SER A 210 11.39 6.88 -21.00
CA SER A 210 12.43 6.69 -19.98
C SER A 210 12.88 5.22 -19.95
N SER A 211 14.17 4.99 -19.70
CA SER A 211 14.74 3.64 -19.64
C SER A 211 14.06 2.79 -18.57
N VAL A 212 13.80 3.36 -17.39
CA VAL A 212 13.10 2.68 -16.29
C VAL A 212 11.63 2.44 -16.61
N GLY A 213 10.96 3.34 -17.33
CA GLY A 213 9.59 3.13 -17.82
C GLY A 213 9.53 1.94 -18.77
N HIS A 214 10.42 1.88 -19.76
CA HIS A 214 10.52 0.76 -20.69
C HIS A 214 10.80 -0.58 -19.98
N ARG A 215 11.80 -0.62 -19.08
CA ARG A 215 12.12 -1.86 -18.35
C ARG A 215 10.95 -2.32 -17.48
N SER A 216 10.33 -1.40 -16.74
CA SER A 216 9.21 -1.74 -15.86
C SER A 216 7.98 -2.23 -16.60
N MET A 217 7.64 -1.60 -17.73
CA MET A 217 6.56 -2.06 -18.59
C MET A 217 6.87 -3.44 -19.20
N ASN A 218 8.08 -3.63 -19.74
CA ASN A 218 8.46 -4.89 -20.38
C ASN A 218 8.49 -6.06 -19.38
N ASN A 219 9.04 -5.86 -18.19
CA ASN A 219 9.03 -6.88 -17.13
C ASN A 219 7.60 -7.23 -16.71
N PHE A 220 6.73 -6.23 -16.57
CA PHE A 220 5.34 -6.47 -16.23
C PHE A 220 4.61 -7.28 -17.32
N ILE A 221 4.77 -6.93 -18.60
CA ILE A 221 4.22 -7.68 -19.73
C ILE A 221 4.77 -9.11 -19.75
N HIS A 222 6.08 -9.27 -19.60
CA HIS A 222 6.71 -10.59 -19.58
C HIS A 222 6.18 -11.48 -18.44
N TRP A 223 5.95 -10.88 -17.28
CA TRP A 223 5.33 -11.60 -16.17
C TRP A 223 3.89 -12.03 -16.49
N LEU A 224 3.10 -11.16 -17.13
CA LEU A 224 1.74 -11.51 -17.55
C LEU A 224 1.74 -12.69 -18.54
N ASP A 225 2.63 -12.67 -19.55
CA ASP A 225 2.75 -13.73 -20.55
C ASP A 225 3.08 -15.10 -19.94
N GLN A 226 3.78 -15.12 -18.80
CA GLN A 226 4.14 -16.34 -18.08
C GLN A 226 3.07 -16.83 -17.10
N ASN A 227 2.09 -15.98 -16.75
CA ASN A 227 1.21 -16.23 -15.60
C ASN A 227 -0.29 -16.20 -15.88
N LEU A 228 -0.74 -15.85 -17.10
CA LEU A 228 -2.15 -15.83 -17.51
C LEU A 228 -2.47 -16.87 -18.58
#